data_AF-A0AAW2E718-F1
#
_entry.id   AF-A0AAW2E718-F1
#
_cell.length_a   1.000
_cell.length_b   1.000
_cell.length_c   1.000
_cell.angle_alpha   90.00
_cell.angle_beta   90.00
_cell.angle_gamma   90.00
#
_symmetry.space_group_name_H-M   'P 1'
#
loop_
_entity.id
_entity.type
_entity.pdbx_description
1 polymer ?
#
loop_
_entity_poly.entity_id
_entity_poly.type
_entity_poly.pdbx_seq_one_letter_code
_entity_poly.pdbx_strand_id
1 'polypeptide(L)'
;MEAIPSYVMQGAALPMHVCEKIDKVSRDFLWGSTEEKRKLHLVGWGKIVKSKEEGGLGLQSARAKNIALLAKLNWRLYQEKEALWARVLINKYCSQSRRRSKDPDKLPCSPTWIAIKKGFTVFEKGIGWNLGSNSTLSFWNDKWVKGQTARELIQGPLTQREFNLSVAETTCQGSWDWSKLSFELPLDVKDMIKAIPLQIYGEKHHNLIWKGSHDGDFKLASAYKLARSESLDAQTFQGYWIWKLDMLPKIKHFLWLCFHNSVPVKKVLESRGIIHDTCCPLCRNHEETILHTLRDCPVAMNFWQKFRTSQNLSNFMHLSLADWLSTNCLDSKLNRINGIPWSIVFPLAVWNLWKHRNNTVFQNSPLNPNLHSLCMKAATEYYYCMGKGQASKRHSVIPVCWLIANTLPFVAS
;
A
#
# COMPACT_ATOMS: atom_id res chain seq x y z
N MET A 1 -6.72 -10.31 14.20
CA MET A 1 -7.83 -10.82 13.35
C MET A 1 -7.37 -11.38 12.00
N GLU A 2 -6.14 -11.15 11.52
CA GLU A 2 -5.80 -11.47 10.12
C GLU A 2 -5.41 -12.93 9.82
N ALA A 3 -4.88 -13.69 10.77
CA ALA A 3 -4.26 -14.99 10.46
C ALA A 3 -5.25 -16.04 9.96
N ILE A 4 -6.38 -16.23 10.66
CA ILE A 4 -7.35 -17.30 10.36
C ILE A 4 -8.02 -17.10 8.99
N PRO A 5 -8.59 -15.92 8.67
CA PRO A 5 -9.16 -15.70 7.33
C PRO A 5 -8.11 -15.80 6.23
N SER A 6 -6.88 -15.31 6.47
CA SER A 6 -5.81 -15.35 5.46
C SER A 6 -5.35 -16.77 5.14
N TYR A 7 -5.42 -17.70 6.09
CA TYR A 7 -5.14 -19.12 5.83
C TYR A 7 -6.17 -19.73 4.89
N VAL A 8 -7.46 -19.54 5.18
CA VAL A 8 -8.56 -20.06 4.32
C VAL A 8 -8.52 -19.44 2.93
N MET A 9 -8.25 -18.13 2.84
CA MET A 9 -8.14 -17.39 1.58
C MET A 9 -7.03 -17.91 0.64
N GLN A 10 -6.06 -18.68 1.13
CA GLN A 10 -4.99 -19.25 0.30
C GLN A 10 -5.45 -20.46 -0.52
N GLY A 11 -6.43 -21.22 -0.02
CA GLY A 11 -6.90 -22.46 -0.67
C GLY A 11 -8.33 -22.39 -1.19
N ALA A 12 -9.11 -21.39 -0.75
CA ALA A 12 -10.53 -21.29 -1.08
C ALA A 12 -10.88 -19.89 -1.60
N ALA A 13 -11.74 -19.87 -2.63
CA ALA A 13 -12.37 -18.66 -3.07
C ALA A 13 -13.58 -18.35 -2.19
N LEU A 14 -13.47 -17.30 -1.38
CA LEU A 14 -14.52 -16.89 -0.48
C LEU A 14 -15.72 -16.33 -1.27
N PRO A 15 -16.96 -16.59 -0.83
CA PRO A 15 -18.14 -15.91 -1.36
C PRO A 15 -18.07 -14.40 -1.12
N MET A 16 -18.65 -13.62 -2.03
CA MET A 16 -18.63 -12.16 -1.97
C MET A 16 -19.19 -11.62 -0.65
N HIS A 17 -20.32 -12.18 -0.19
CA HIS A 17 -20.95 -11.77 1.07
C HIS A 17 -20.05 -12.00 2.30
N VAL A 18 -19.19 -13.02 2.29
CA VAL A 18 -18.22 -13.27 3.38
C VAL A 18 -17.14 -12.19 3.38
N CYS A 19 -16.60 -11.88 2.20
CA CYS A 19 -15.63 -10.79 2.06
C CYS A 19 -16.21 -9.45 2.53
N GLU A 20 -17.46 -9.16 2.18
CA GLU A 20 -18.16 -7.94 2.61
C GLU A 20 -18.36 -7.88 4.12
N LYS A 21 -18.68 -9.00 4.77
CA LYS A 21 -18.76 -9.10 6.23
C LYS A 21 -17.40 -8.83 6.90
N ILE A 22 -16.31 -9.38 6.36
CA ILE A 22 -14.94 -9.13 6.87
C ILE A 22 -14.58 -7.65 6.73
N ASP A 23 -14.84 -7.06 5.57
CA ASP A 23 -14.60 -5.63 5.31
C ASP A 23 -15.51 -4.74 6.18
N LYS A 24 -16.75 -5.17 6.47
CA LYS A 24 -17.65 -4.48 7.40
C LYS A 24 -17.06 -4.44 8.81
N VAL A 25 -16.61 -5.57 9.37
CA VAL A 25 -15.99 -5.61 10.71
C VAL A 25 -14.79 -4.66 10.79
N SER A 26 -13.97 -4.61 9.74
CA SER A 26 -12.80 -3.74 9.71
C SER A 26 -13.17 -2.25 9.60
N ARG A 27 -14.20 -1.90 8.82
CA ARG A 27 -14.76 -0.54 8.74
C ARG A 27 -15.39 -0.09 10.06
N ASP A 28 -16.16 -0.97 10.67
CA ASP A 28 -16.87 -0.71 11.92
C ASP A 28 -15.88 -0.49 13.06
N PHE A 29 -14.82 -1.30 13.13
CA PHE A 29 -13.70 -1.09 14.05
C PHE A 29 -13.01 0.26 13.82
N LEU A 30 -12.65 0.58 12.57
CA LEU A 30 -11.92 1.81 12.24
C LEU A 30 -12.72 3.07 12.61
N TRP A 31 -14.00 3.09 12.28
CA TRP A 31 -14.85 4.26 12.51
C TRP A 31 -15.61 4.22 13.84
N GLY A 32 -15.45 3.15 14.62
CA GLY A 32 -16.15 2.95 15.89
C GLY A 32 -17.67 2.88 15.73
N SER A 33 -18.13 2.30 14.62
CA SER A 33 -19.56 2.00 14.43
C SER A 33 -19.89 0.70 15.15
N THR A 34 -21.00 0.69 15.87
CA THR A 34 -21.59 -0.51 16.49
C THR A 34 -22.96 -0.78 15.88
N GLU A 35 -23.58 -1.91 16.22
CA GLU A 35 -24.95 -2.21 15.79
C GLU A 35 -25.95 -1.14 16.28
N GLU A 36 -25.71 -0.61 17.47
CA GLU A 36 -26.55 0.42 18.11
C GLU A 36 -26.20 1.85 17.66
N LYS A 37 -24.93 2.14 17.37
CA LYS A 37 -24.44 3.49 17.07
C LYS A 37 -23.61 3.52 15.80
N ARG A 38 -24.20 4.01 14.72
CA ARG A 38 -23.46 4.29 13.48
C ARG A 38 -22.67 5.57 13.62
N LYS A 39 -21.40 5.56 13.19
CA LYS A 39 -20.55 6.75 13.11
C LYS A 39 -20.29 7.12 11.66
N LEU A 40 -19.99 8.40 11.42
CA LEU A 40 -19.65 8.90 10.10
C LEU A 40 -18.34 8.26 9.61
N HIS A 41 -18.38 7.61 8.45
CA HIS A 41 -17.19 7.09 7.79
C HIS A 41 -16.49 8.26 7.10
N LEU A 42 -15.39 8.74 7.68
CA LEU A 42 -14.75 9.98 7.23
C LEU A 42 -14.04 9.81 5.88
N VAL A 43 -13.49 8.63 5.59
CA VAL A 43 -12.85 8.34 4.30
C VAL A 43 -13.46 7.07 3.71
N GLY A 44 -13.70 7.06 2.40
CA GLY A 44 -14.28 5.92 1.69
C GLY A 44 -13.37 4.68 1.75
N TRP A 45 -13.98 3.50 1.89
CA TRP A 45 -13.26 2.23 2.01
C TRP A 45 -12.25 1.99 0.89
N GLY A 46 -12.62 2.30 -0.35
CA GLY A 46 -11.75 2.16 -1.51
C GLY A 46 -10.42 2.92 -1.41
N LYS A 47 -10.38 4.06 -0.69
CA LYS A 47 -9.13 4.80 -0.40
C LYS A 47 -8.39 4.19 0.80
N ILE A 48 -9.11 3.80 1.85
CA ILE A 48 -8.52 3.23 3.07
C ILE A 48 -7.69 1.99 2.76
N VAL A 49 -8.17 1.13 1.86
CA VAL A 49 -7.53 -0.15 1.57
C VAL A 49 -6.38 -0.09 0.56
N LYS A 50 -5.95 1.13 0.20
CA LYS A 50 -4.72 1.38 -0.56
C LYS A 50 -3.51 1.37 0.35
N SER A 51 -2.32 1.30 -0.23
CA SER A 51 -1.08 1.43 0.54
C SER A 51 -0.93 2.84 1.13
N LYS A 52 -0.04 3.02 2.11
CA LYS A 52 0.23 4.32 2.71
C LYS A 52 0.84 5.30 1.71
N GLU A 53 1.63 4.78 0.78
CA GLU A 53 2.25 5.51 -0.34
C GLU A 53 1.21 5.99 -1.36
N GLU A 54 0.06 5.32 -1.45
CA GLU A 54 -1.07 5.68 -2.31
C GLU A 54 -2.17 6.44 -1.54
N GLY A 55 -1.89 6.82 -0.28
CA GLY A 55 -2.79 7.61 0.55
C GLY A 55 -3.83 6.81 1.32
N GLY A 56 -3.76 5.48 1.34
CA GLY A 56 -4.57 4.65 2.23
C GLY A 56 -3.96 4.47 3.62
N LEU A 57 -4.54 3.53 4.39
CA LEU A 57 -4.05 3.14 5.72
C LEU A 57 -3.23 1.84 5.68
N GLY A 58 -3.14 1.19 4.52
CA GLY A 58 -2.51 -0.13 4.38
C GLY A 58 -3.41 -1.29 4.84
N LEU A 59 -4.70 -1.04 5.05
CA LEU A 59 -5.67 -2.11 5.23
C LEU A 59 -5.90 -2.81 3.88
N GLN A 60 -6.37 -4.06 3.91
CA GLN A 60 -6.63 -4.82 2.70
C GLN A 60 -8.11 -5.16 2.59
N SER A 61 -8.71 -4.92 1.42
CA SER A 61 -10.04 -5.45 1.14
C SER A 61 -9.96 -6.97 1.06
N ALA A 62 -10.84 -7.65 1.77
CA ALA A 62 -10.90 -9.10 1.86
C ALA A 62 -11.03 -9.76 0.48
N ARG A 63 -11.81 -9.16 -0.43
CA ARG A 63 -11.99 -9.68 -1.79
C ARG A 63 -10.69 -9.63 -2.59
N ALA A 64 -10.04 -8.47 -2.64
CA ALA A 64 -8.79 -8.30 -3.36
C ALA A 64 -7.66 -9.14 -2.73
N LYS A 65 -7.60 -9.22 -1.40
CA LYS A 65 -6.66 -10.09 -0.67
C LYS A 65 -6.89 -11.57 -1.02
N ASN A 66 -8.13 -12.03 -1.04
CA ASN A 66 -8.44 -13.41 -1.43
C ASN A 66 -7.97 -13.68 -2.86
N ILE A 67 -8.36 -12.85 -3.84
CA ILE A 67 -7.94 -13.04 -5.24
C ILE A 67 -6.41 -13.02 -5.38
N ALA A 68 -5.70 -12.13 -4.68
CA ALA A 68 -4.24 -12.09 -4.69
C ALA A 68 -3.60 -13.36 -4.12
N LEU A 69 -4.16 -13.93 -3.04
CA LEU A 69 -3.72 -15.21 -2.48
C LEU A 69 -4.05 -16.38 -3.42
N LEU A 70 -5.15 -16.33 -4.16
CA LEU A 70 -5.45 -17.31 -5.20
C LEU A 70 -4.51 -17.20 -6.40
N ALA A 71 -4.03 -16.00 -6.73
CA ALA A 71 -2.96 -15.81 -7.71
C ALA A 71 -1.64 -16.41 -7.21
N LYS A 72 -1.36 -16.32 -5.89
CA LYS A 72 -0.23 -17.03 -5.27
C LYS A 72 -0.39 -18.55 -5.41
N LEU A 73 -1.59 -19.08 -5.28
CA LEU A 73 -1.85 -20.51 -5.49
C LEU A 73 -1.56 -20.94 -6.94
N ASN A 74 -1.88 -20.10 -7.93
CA ASN A 74 -1.49 -20.32 -9.33
C ASN A 74 0.04 -20.30 -9.50
N TRP A 75 0.72 -19.33 -8.88
CA TRP A 75 2.19 -19.27 -8.87
C TRP A 75 2.82 -20.54 -8.31
N ARG A 76 2.31 -21.03 -7.17
CA ARG A 76 2.76 -22.29 -6.57
C ARG A 76 2.46 -23.50 -7.46
N LEU A 77 1.30 -23.54 -8.12
CA LEU A 77 0.96 -24.62 -9.05
C LEU A 77 1.98 -24.69 -10.19
N TYR A 78 2.46 -23.53 -10.65
CA TYR A 78 3.48 -23.44 -11.68
C TYR A 78 4.88 -23.79 -11.18
N GLN A 79 5.30 -23.31 -10.01
CA GLN A 79 6.67 -23.55 -9.50
C GLN A 79 6.85 -24.94 -8.88
N GLU A 80 5.81 -25.47 -8.22
CA GLU A 80 5.85 -26.73 -7.48
C GLU A 80 5.29 -27.89 -8.32
N LYS A 81 5.59 -27.96 -9.63
CA LYS A 81 4.99 -28.96 -10.55
C LYS A 81 5.17 -30.40 -10.08
N GLU A 82 6.27 -30.69 -9.38
CA GLU A 82 6.59 -32.02 -8.86
C GLU A 82 5.86 -32.37 -7.55
N ALA A 83 5.29 -31.38 -6.86
CA ALA A 83 4.55 -31.63 -5.63
C ALA A 83 3.28 -32.44 -5.94
N LEU A 84 2.95 -33.41 -5.07
CA LEU A 84 1.81 -34.32 -5.26
C LEU A 84 0.50 -33.57 -5.52
N TRP A 85 0.24 -32.49 -4.77
CA TRP A 85 -0.96 -31.69 -4.93
C TRP A 85 -1.05 -31.04 -6.32
N ALA A 86 0.07 -30.55 -6.85
CA ALA A 86 0.14 -29.92 -8.18
C ALA A 86 -0.03 -30.98 -9.27
N ARG A 87 0.68 -32.11 -9.18
CA ARG A 87 0.56 -33.24 -10.12
C ARG A 87 -0.88 -33.75 -10.21
N VAL A 88 -1.55 -33.94 -9.07
CA VAL A 88 -2.95 -34.38 -9.02
C VAL A 88 -3.87 -33.37 -9.72
N LEU A 89 -3.71 -32.07 -9.45
CA LEU A 89 -4.54 -31.04 -10.08
C LEU A 89 -4.28 -30.93 -11.58
N ILE A 90 -3.01 -30.92 -12.00
CA ILE A 90 -2.62 -30.83 -13.41
C ILE A 90 -3.18 -32.05 -14.18
N ASN A 91 -2.97 -33.26 -13.67
CA ASN A 91 -3.46 -34.47 -14.35
C ASN A 91 -4.99 -34.55 -14.41
N LYS A 92 -5.67 -34.11 -13.34
CA LYS A 92 -7.14 -34.16 -13.27
C LYS A 92 -7.81 -33.07 -14.13
N TYR A 93 -7.29 -31.85 -14.09
CA TYR A 93 -7.97 -30.67 -14.65
C TYR A 93 -7.37 -30.14 -15.96
N CYS A 94 -6.09 -30.43 -16.24
CA CYS A 94 -5.43 -30.02 -17.48
C CYS A 94 -5.37 -31.15 -18.52
N SER A 95 -6.16 -32.22 -18.35
CA SER A 95 -6.22 -33.36 -19.26
C SER A 95 -6.79 -32.99 -20.63
N GLN A 96 -6.35 -33.70 -21.68
CA GLN A 96 -6.78 -33.43 -23.06
C GLN A 96 -8.28 -33.64 -23.25
N SER A 97 -8.88 -34.62 -22.54
CA SER A 97 -10.32 -34.87 -22.56
C SER A 97 -11.13 -33.67 -22.03
N ARG A 98 -10.69 -33.06 -20.93
CA ARG A 98 -11.33 -31.87 -20.37
C ARG A 98 -11.16 -30.64 -21.27
N ARG A 99 -9.98 -30.44 -21.88
CA ARG A 99 -9.74 -29.33 -22.83
C ARG A 99 -10.61 -29.45 -24.09
N ARG A 100 -10.90 -30.67 -24.54
CA ARG A 100 -11.76 -30.94 -25.70
C ARG A 100 -13.25 -30.95 -25.37
N SER A 101 -13.64 -30.79 -24.10
CA SER A 101 -15.05 -30.68 -23.71
C SER A 101 -15.70 -29.47 -24.40
N LYS A 102 -16.94 -29.64 -24.86
CA LYS A 102 -17.74 -28.53 -25.43
C LYS A 102 -17.97 -27.40 -24.42
N ASP A 103 -18.04 -27.74 -23.13
CA ASP A 103 -18.20 -26.78 -22.04
C ASP A 103 -17.28 -27.16 -20.88
N PRO A 104 -16.00 -26.73 -20.90
CA PRO A 104 -15.04 -27.04 -19.86
C PRO A 104 -15.41 -26.42 -18.50
N ASP A 105 -16.20 -25.35 -18.50
CA ASP A 105 -16.55 -24.58 -17.30
C ASP A 105 -17.68 -25.22 -16.49
N LYS A 106 -18.59 -25.95 -17.13
CA LYS A 106 -19.64 -26.73 -16.44
C LYS A 106 -19.15 -28.05 -15.85
N LEU A 107 -17.94 -28.49 -16.16
CA LEU A 107 -17.43 -29.75 -15.62
C LEU A 107 -17.16 -29.65 -14.10
N PRO A 108 -17.34 -30.74 -13.33
CA PRO A 108 -17.16 -30.73 -11.89
C PRO A 108 -15.78 -30.18 -11.47
N CYS A 109 -15.75 -29.23 -10.54
CA CYS A 109 -14.52 -28.61 -10.07
C CYS A 109 -14.41 -28.74 -8.55
N SER A 110 -13.25 -29.17 -8.06
CA SER A 110 -12.97 -29.09 -6.61
C SER A 110 -12.88 -27.62 -6.19
N PRO A 111 -13.13 -27.32 -4.89
CA PRO A 111 -13.01 -25.96 -4.37
C PRO A 111 -11.65 -25.32 -4.68
N THR A 112 -10.56 -26.08 -4.59
CA THR A 112 -9.20 -25.62 -4.93
C THR A 112 -9.06 -25.25 -6.41
N TRP A 113 -9.64 -26.03 -7.33
CA TRP A 113 -9.60 -25.71 -8.76
C TRP A 113 -10.42 -24.46 -9.08
N ILE A 114 -11.58 -24.27 -8.44
CA ILE A 114 -12.35 -23.02 -8.52
C ILE A 114 -11.51 -21.83 -8.04
N ALA A 115 -10.75 -22.02 -6.97
CA ALA A 115 -9.83 -21.03 -6.43
C ALA A 115 -8.73 -20.67 -7.45
N ILE A 116 -8.10 -21.67 -8.07
CA ILE A 116 -7.11 -21.49 -9.14
C ILE A 116 -7.70 -20.69 -10.30
N LYS A 117 -8.88 -21.10 -10.83
CA LYS A 117 -9.57 -20.37 -11.91
C LYS A 117 -9.82 -18.90 -11.56
N LYS A 118 -10.29 -18.61 -10.34
CA LYS A 118 -10.56 -17.24 -9.88
C LYS A 118 -9.30 -16.38 -9.71
N GLY A 119 -8.18 -16.97 -9.31
CA GLY A 119 -6.90 -16.26 -9.19
C GLY A 119 -6.17 -16.07 -10.52
N PHE A 120 -6.52 -16.85 -11.55
CA PHE A 120 -5.77 -16.94 -12.80
C PHE A 120 -5.65 -15.59 -13.52
N THR A 121 -6.69 -14.76 -13.55
CA THR A 121 -6.63 -13.45 -14.23
C THR A 121 -5.60 -12.50 -13.62
N VAL A 122 -5.42 -12.54 -12.29
CA VAL A 122 -4.41 -11.73 -11.60
C VAL A 122 -3.03 -12.33 -11.77
N PHE A 123 -2.94 -13.66 -11.72
CA PHE A 123 -1.71 -14.39 -12.02
C PHE A 123 -1.21 -14.08 -13.43
N GLU A 124 -2.04 -14.24 -14.46
CA GLU A 124 -1.70 -13.97 -15.87
C GLU A 124 -1.21 -12.53 -16.10
N LYS A 125 -1.86 -11.54 -15.46
CA LYS A 125 -1.41 -10.14 -15.53
C LYS A 125 -0.05 -9.92 -14.83
N GLY A 126 0.20 -10.63 -13.73
CA GLY A 126 1.38 -10.45 -12.89
C GLY A 126 2.62 -11.21 -13.36
N ILE A 127 2.47 -12.26 -14.16
CA ILE A 127 3.59 -13.04 -14.68
C ILE A 127 4.22 -12.41 -15.91
N GLY A 128 5.51 -12.66 -16.08
CA GLY A 128 6.30 -12.42 -17.28
C GLY A 128 7.33 -13.53 -17.44
N TRP A 129 8.14 -13.43 -18.49
CA TRP A 129 9.17 -14.41 -18.78
C TRP A 129 10.54 -13.76 -18.72
N ASN A 130 11.46 -14.42 -18.04
CA ASN A 130 12.89 -14.19 -18.18
C ASN A 130 13.43 -15.19 -19.22
N LEU A 131 14.00 -14.68 -20.30
CA LEU A 131 14.36 -15.48 -21.48
C LEU A 131 15.80 -15.95 -21.37
N GLY A 132 16.01 -17.25 -21.19
CA GLY A 132 17.31 -17.87 -21.36
C GLY A 132 17.63 -18.14 -22.84
N SER A 133 18.93 -18.28 -23.15
CA SER A 133 19.43 -18.55 -24.50
C SER A 133 18.92 -19.87 -25.13
N ASN A 134 18.49 -20.83 -24.31
CA ASN A 134 17.86 -22.09 -24.72
C ASN A 134 16.35 -22.11 -24.42
N SER A 135 15.68 -20.95 -24.50
CA SER A 135 14.24 -20.86 -24.30
C SER A 135 13.46 -21.64 -25.36
N THR A 136 12.67 -22.62 -24.91
CA THR A 136 11.76 -23.41 -25.75
C THR A 136 10.38 -22.77 -25.94
N LEU A 137 10.18 -21.52 -25.49
CA LEU A 137 8.94 -20.79 -25.76
C LEU A 137 8.77 -20.58 -27.25
N SER A 138 7.54 -20.69 -27.73
CA SER A 138 7.19 -20.30 -29.09
C SER A 138 7.37 -18.79 -29.25
N PHE A 139 8.15 -18.39 -30.24
CA PHE A 139 8.38 -16.99 -30.56
C PHE A 139 7.05 -16.27 -30.85
N TRP A 140 6.12 -16.93 -31.54
CA TRP A 140 4.86 -16.31 -31.97
C TRP A 140 3.68 -16.54 -31.03
N ASN A 141 3.57 -17.71 -30.39
CA ASN A 141 2.33 -18.13 -29.72
C ASN A 141 2.33 -17.93 -28.21
N ASP A 142 3.49 -17.80 -27.57
CA ASP A 142 3.57 -17.58 -26.13
C ASP A 142 3.53 -16.08 -25.77
N LYS A 143 2.90 -15.75 -24.63
CA LYS A 143 2.73 -14.37 -24.15
C LYS A 143 4.00 -13.83 -23.47
N TRP A 144 5.11 -13.76 -24.20
CA TRP A 144 6.39 -13.32 -23.67
C TRP A 144 6.74 -11.85 -24.00
N VAL A 145 6.00 -11.20 -24.90
CA VAL A 145 6.22 -9.78 -25.24
C VAL A 145 5.26 -8.90 -24.45
N LYS A 146 5.70 -8.39 -23.30
CA LYS A 146 4.89 -7.54 -22.40
C LYS A 146 3.50 -8.10 -22.03
N GLY A 147 3.34 -9.43 -22.03
CA GLY A 147 2.07 -10.10 -21.74
C GLY A 147 1.15 -10.30 -22.96
N GLN A 148 1.64 -10.03 -24.16
CA GLN A 148 1.02 -10.33 -25.44
C GLN A 148 1.89 -11.33 -26.19
N THR A 149 1.30 -11.97 -27.19
CA THR A 149 2.02 -12.81 -28.14
C THR A 149 2.68 -11.95 -29.21
N ALA A 150 3.85 -12.33 -29.74
CA ALA A 150 4.44 -11.59 -30.85
C ALA A 150 3.53 -11.63 -32.10
N ARG A 151 2.67 -12.65 -32.20
CA ARG A 151 1.70 -12.79 -33.29
C ARG A 151 0.64 -11.69 -33.30
N GLU A 152 0.19 -11.23 -32.13
CA GLU A 152 -0.78 -10.14 -31.98
C GLU A 152 -0.23 -8.78 -32.42
N LEU A 153 1.10 -8.65 -32.50
CA LEU A 153 1.79 -7.39 -32.82
C LEU A 153 2.06 -7.19 -34.32
N ILE A 154 1.73 -8.19 -35.16
CA ILE A 154 2.02 -8.15 -36.59
C ILE A 154 0.77 -8.50 -37.42
N GLN A 155 0.80 -8.13 -38.70
CA GLN A 155 -0.20 -8.52 -39.69
C GLN A 155 0.42 -9.41 -40.77
N GLY A 156 -0.43 -10.17 -41.48
CA GLY A 156 -0.02 -11.03 -42.60
C GLY A 156 0.21 -12.50 -42.22
N PRO A 157 0.28 -13.40 -43.21
CA PRO A 157 0.47 -14.84 -42.97
C PRO A 157 1.91 -15.15 -42.51
N LEU A 158 2.06 -16.19 -41.70
CA LEU A 158 3.36 -16.80 -41.38
C LEU A 158 3.47 -18.13 -42.10
N THR A 159 4.65 -18.49 -42.56
CA THR A 159 4.88 -19.86 -43.05
C THR A 159 4.79 -20.85 -41.87
N GLN A 160 4.47 -22.11 -42.16
CA GLN A 160 4.39 -23.15 -41.12
C GLN A 160 5.70 -23.30 -40.33
N ARG A 161 6.84 -23.09 -40.99
CA ARG A 161 8.17 -23.13 -40.38
C ARG A 161 8.35 -21.98 -39.39
N GLU A 162 8.04 -20.75 -39.82
CA GLU A 162 8.16 -19.57 -38.95
C GLU A 162 7.23 -19.63 -37.76
N PHE A 163 6.00 -20.11 -37.97
CA PHE A 163 5.00 -20.25 -36.92
C PHE A 163 5.45 -21.14 -35.77
N ASN A 164 6.33 -22.11 -36.05
CA ASN A 164 6.86 -23.06 -35.09
C ASN A 164 8.22 -22.62 -34.49
N LEU A 165 8.74 -21.44 -34.84
CA LEU A 165 10.01 -20.95 -34.29
C LEU A 165 9.93 -20.81 -32.78
N SER A 166 10.99 -21.25 -32.11
CA SER A 166 11.25 -20.97 -30.71
C SER A 166 12.03 -19.67 -30.53
N VAL A 167 11.96 -19.10 -29.33
CA VAL A 167 12.74 -17.91 -28.96
C VAL A 167 14.24 -18.18 -29.12
N ALA A 168 14.73 -19.35 -28.69
CA ALA A 168 16.14 -19.72 -28.81
C ALA A 168 16.64 -19.65 -30.26
N GLU A 169 15.85 -20.16 -31.22
CA GLU A 169 16.21 -20.15 -32.65
C GLU A 169 16.30 -18.74 -33.24
N THR A 170 15.57 -17.78 -32.68
CA THR A 170 15.60 -16.36 -33.06
C THR A 170 16.67 -15.56 -32.31
N THR A 171 17.56 -16.21 -31.58
CA THR A 171 18.66 -15.56 -30.85
C THR A 171 20.01 -16.20 -31.20
N CYS A 172 21.05 -15.38 -31.31
CA CYS A 172 22.42 -15.81 -31.55
C CYS A 172 23.38 -14.98 -30.70
N GLN A 173 24.26 -15.65 -29.94
CA GLN A 173 25.30 -15.01 -29.10
C GLN A 173 24.78 -13.89 -28.18
N GLY A 174 23.57 -14.05 -27.62
CA GLY A 174 22.95 -13.06 -26.73
C GLY A 174 22.31 -11.87 -27.43
N SER A 175 22.14 -11.94 -28.76
CA SER A 175 21.44 -10.95 -29.58
C SER A 175 20.30 -11.59 -30.36
N TRP A 176 19.34 -10.79 -30.81
CA TRP A 176 18.24 -11.26 -31.66
C TRP A 176 18.70 -11.44 -33.11
N ASP A 177 18.54 -12.65 -33.65
CA ASP A 177 18.82 -13.00 -35.04
C ASP A 177 17.53 -12.95 -35.87
N TRP A 178 17.29 -11.79 -36.47
CA TRP A 178 16.12 -11.55 -37.31
C TRP A 178 16.19 -12.23 -38.68
N SER A 179 17.36 -12.77 -39.08
CA SER A 179 17.51 -13.45 -40.39
C SER A 179 16.68 -14.72 -40.51
N LYS A 180 16.17 -15.23 -39.38
CA LYS A 180 15.26 -16.38 -39.33
C LYS A 180 13.83 -16.06 -39.78
N LEU A 181 13.49 -14.78 -39.87
CA LEU A 181 12.19 -14.31 -40.35
C LEU A 181 12.29 -13.96 -41.83
N SER A 182 11.28 -14.33 -42.60
CA SER A 182 11.19 -14.03 -44.04
C SER A 182 10.81 -12.58 -44.35
N PHE A 183 10.54 -11.77 -43.32
CA PHE A 183 10.10 -10.39 -43.43
C PHE A 183 10.69 -9.54 -42.30
N GLU A 184 10.66 -8.22 -42.49
CA GLU A 184 11.08 -7.27 -41.46
C GLU A 184 9.94 -6.98 -40.47
N LEU A 185 10.25 -7.10 -39.19
CA LEU A 185 9.33 -6.67 -38.13
C LEU A 185 9.18 -5.15 -38.14
N PRO A 186 7.97 -4.63 -37.85
CA PRO A 186 7.77 -3.21 -37.55
C PRO A 186 8.74 -2.74 -36.45
N LEU A 187 9.28 -1.52 -36.60
CA LEU A 187 10.34 -0.98 -35.73
C LEU A 187 9.92 -0.95 -34.26
N ASP A 188 8.68 -0.55 -33.99
CA ASP A 188 8.08 -0.51 -32.66
C ASP A 188 8.03 -1.90 -32.00
N VAL A 189 7.68 -2.94 -32.75
CA VAL A 189 7.69 -4.33 -32.29
C VAL A 189 9.12 -4.81 -32.03
N LYS A 190 10.04 -4.51 -32.94
CA LYS A 190 11.45 -4.87 -32.83
C LYS A 190 12.10 -4.25 -31.59
N ASP A 191 11.82 -2.97 -31.33
CA ASP A 191 12.32 -2.26 -30.15
C ASP A 191 11.68 -2.78 -28.87
N MET A 192 10.40 -3.14 -28.91
CA MET A 192 9.72 -3.77 -27.78
C MET A 192 10.35 -5.11 -27.40
N ILE A 193 10.70 -5.95 -28.40
CA ILE A 193 11.35 -7.24 -28.17
C ILE A 193 12.79 -7.05 -27.68
N LYS A 194 13.56 -6.13 -28.31
CA LYS A 194 14.94 -5.83 -27.89
C LYS A 194 15.04 -5.30 -26.45
N ALA A 195 13.99 -4.62 -25.96
CA ALA A 195 13.94 -4.14 -24.58
C ALA A 195 13.78 -5.27 -23.55
N ILE A 196 13.48 -6.50 -23.97
CA ILE A 196 13.40 -7.68 -23.09
C ILE A 196 14.81 -8.23 -22.89
N PRO A 197 15.35 -8.26 -21.66
CA PRO A 197 16.67 -8.79 -21.40
C PRO A 197 16.77 -10.28 -21.77
N LEU A 198 17.85 -10.65 -22.49
CA LEU A 198 18.23 -12.03 -22.73
C LEU A 198 19.24 -12.46 -21.66
N GLN A 199 18.94 -13.53 -20.94
CA GLN A 199 19.84 -14.10 -19.95
C GLN A 199 20.92 -14.94 -20.66
N ILE A 200 22.14 -14.40 -20.68
CA ILE A 200 23.31 -15.01 -21.32
C ILE A 200 24.06 -15.93 -20.34
N TYR A 201 24.01 -15.62 -19.04
CA TYR A 201 24.72 -16.32 -17.96
C TYR A 201 23.74 -16.95 -16.96
N GLY A 202 24.09 -18.12 -16.41
CA GLY A 202 23.26 -18.86 -15.45
C GLY A 202 22.36 -19.90 -16.11
N GLU A 203 21.14 -20.07 -15.58
CA GLU A 203 20.16 -21.01 -16.12
C GLU A 203 19.75 -20.59 -17.53
N LYS A 204 20.00 -21.47 -18.51
CA LYS A 204 19.82 -21.16 -19.93
C LYS A 204 18.39 -21.38 -20.42
N HIS A 205 17.50 -21.90 -19.58
CA HIS A 205 16.09 -22.07 -19.91
C HIS A 205 15.27 -20.82 -19.58
N HIS A 206 14.05 -20.74 -20.10
CA HIS A 206 13.13 -19.68 -19.72
C HIS A 206 12.60 -19.94 -18.31
N ASN A 207 12.46 -18.87 -17.54
CA ASN A 207 11.89 -18.93 -16.20
C ASN A 207 10.73 -17.95 -16.09
N LEU A 208 9.68 -18.38 -15.38
CA LEU A 208 8.56 -17.51 -15.08
C LEU A 208 8.96 -16.54 -13.97
N ILE A 209 8.68 -15.27 -14.17
CA ILE A 209 8.95 -14.20 -13.19
C ILE A 209 7.67 -13.46 -12.84
N TRP A 210 7.61 -12.92 -11.63
CA TRP A 210 6.59 -11.98 -11.22
C TRP A 210 7.03 -10.55 -11.56
N LYS A 211 6.35 -9.89 -12.51
CA LYS A 211 6.71 -8.55 -13.04
C LYS A 211 6.87 -7.49 -11.95
N GLY A 212 6.09 -7.59 -10.86
CA GLY A 212 6.12 -6.65 -9.75
C GLY A 212 7.21 -6.93 -8.71
N SER A 213 8.20 -7.76 -9.02
CA SER A 213 9.31 -8.08 -8.11
C SER A 213 10.67 -7.98 -8.79
N HIS A 214 11.63 -7.37 -8.10
CA HIS A 214 13.01 -7.23 -8.58
C HIS A 214 13.78 -8.55 -8.66
N ASP A 215 13.45 -9.51 -7.80
CA ASP A 215 14.04 -10.86 -7.75
C ASP A 215 13.25 -11.87 -8.62
N GLY A 216 12.15 -11.45 -9.25
CA GLY A 216 11.26 -12.32 -10.02
C GLY A 216 10.33 -13.20 -9.18
N ASP A 217 10.41 -13.17 -7.85
CA ASP A 217 9.54 -13.97 -6.98
C ASP A 217 8.17 -13.35 -6.75
N PHE A 218 7.19 -14.19 -6.40
CA PHE A 218 5.83 -13.73 -6.14
C PHE A 218 5.77 -12.75 -4.96
N LYS A 219 5.27 -11.53 -5.22
CA LYS A 219 4.98 -10.53 -4.18
C LYS A 219 3.49 -10.31 -4.01
N LEU A 220 2.98 -10.67 -2.83
CA LEU A 220 1.56 -10.51 -2.49
C LEU A 220 1.08 -9.06 -2.60
N ALA A 221 1.91 -8.08 -2.24
CA ALA A 221 1.58 -6.67 -2.35
C ALA A 221 1.31 -6.24 -3.80
N SER A 222 2.14 -6.70 -4.75
CA SER A 222 1.95 -6.45 -6.18
C SER A 222 0.71 -7.17 -6.73
N ALA A 223 0.50 -8.44 -6.36
CA ALA A 223 -0.70 -9.18 -6.73
C ALA A 223 -2.00 -8.52 -6.21
N TYR A 224 -1.93 -7.93 -5.01
CA TYR A 224 -3.06 -7.19 -4.44
C TYR A 224 -3.41 -5.94 -5.24
N LYS A 225 -2.41 -5.17 -5.73
CA LYS A 225 -2.66 -4.03 -6.64
C LYS A 225 -3.35 -4.46 -7.93
N LEU A 226 -2.85 -5.53 -8.55
CA LEU A 226 -3.47 -6.12 -9.75
C LEU A 226 -4.90 -6.61 -9.50
N ALA A 227 -5.15 -7.23 -8.34
CA ALA A 227 -6.48 -7.68 -7.95
C ALA A 227 -7.49 -6.54 -7.73
N ARG A 228 -7.00 -5.33 -7.45
CA ARG A 228 -7.82 -4.11 -7.35
C ARG A 228 -8.02 -3.40 -8.70
N SER A 229 -7.46 -3.93 -9.79
CA SER A 229 -7.40 -3.27 -11.09
C SER A 229 -6.71 -1.90 -11.04
N GLU A 230 -5.77 -1.73 -10.09
CA GLU A 230 -4.94 -0.53 -10.00
C GLU A 230 -3.68 -0.72 -10.85
N SER A 231 -3.24 0.36 -11.51
CA SER A 231 -1.98 0.35 -12.26
C SER A 231 -0.81 0.07 -11.31
N LEU A 232 0.19 -0.68 -11.77
CA LEU A 232 1.42 -0.86 -11.01
C LEU A 232 2.15 0.50 -10.81
N ASP A 233 1.96 1.43 -11.75
CA ASP A 233 2.54 2.78 -11.77
C ASP A 233 1.66 3.84 -11.07
N ALA A 234 0.92 3.47 -10.02
CA ALA A 234 0.07 4.40 -9.30
C ALA A 234 0.87 5.61 -8.76
N GLN A 235 0.35 6.82 -8.96
CA GLN A 235 1.00 8.06 -8.51
C GLN A 235 1.13 8.08 -6.99
N THR A 236 2.31 8.48 -6.52
CA THR A 236 2.59 8.65 -5.09
C THR A 236 1.69 9.74 -4.49
N PHE A 237 1.03 9.40 -3.40
CA PHE A 237 0.24 10.34 -2.61
C PHE A 237 1.12 11.44 -2.04
N GLN A 238 0.80 12.70 -2.32
CA GLN A 238 1.57 13.87 -1.87
C GLN A 238 1.76 13.91 -0.34
N GLY A 239 0.82 13.36 0.43
CA GLY A 239 0.89 13.27 1.89
C GLY A 239 1.64 12.05 2.45
N TYR A 240 2.40 11.29 1.64
CA TYR A 240 3.08 10.06 2.11
C TYR A 240 4.04 10.33 3.28
N TRP A 241 4.59 11.54 3.35
CA TRP A 241 5.50 12.00 4.39
C TRP A 241 4.88 11.98 5.79
N ILE A 242 3.55 12.06 5.92
CA ILE A 242 2.82 12.03 7.20
C ILE A 242 3.18 10.79 8.01
N TRP A 243 3.35 9.65 7.33
CA TRP A 243 3.67 8.39 7.97
C TRP A 243 5.11 8.33 8.49
N LYS A 244 6.01 9.11 7.89
CA LYS A 244 7.43 9.22 8.25
C LYS A 244 7.69 10.18 9.41
N LEU A 245 6.72 11.00 9.81
CA LEU A 245 6.86 11.90 10.96
C LEU A 245 7.17 11.12 12.24
N ASP A 246 7.98 11.67 13.13
CA ASP A 246 8.11 11.15 14.49
C ASP A 246 7.02 11.76 15.38
N MET A 247 5.78 11.30 15.21
CA MET A 247 4.58 11.84 15.88
C MET A 247 3.62 10.73 16.32
N LEU A 248 2.80 11.03 17.35
CA LEU A 248 1.74 10.14 17.83
C LEU A 248 0.81 9.67 16.69
N PRO A 249 0.43 8.37 16.63
CA PRO A 249 -0.42 7.83 15.57
C PRO A 249 -1.74 8.59 15.37
N LYS A 250 -2.36 9.08 16.46
CA LYS A 250 -3.59 9.89 16.39
C LYS A 250 -3.41 11.21 15.64
N ILE A 251 -2.24 11.84 15.76
CA ILE A 251 -1.92 13.09 15.09
C ILE A 251 -1.61 12.83 13.62
N LYS A 252 -0.85 11.76 13.32
CA LYS A 252 -0.64 11.31 11.93
C LYS A 252 -1.97 11.02 11.23
N HIS A 253 -2.88 10.30 11.91
CA HIS A 253 -4.21 10.02 11.38
C HIS A 253 -5.03 11.29 11.15
N PHE A 254 -4.98 12.26 12.07
CA PHE A 254 -5.63 13.56 11.89
C PHE A 254 -5.07 14.33 10.68
N LEU A 255 -3.75 14.42 10.54
CA LEU A 255 -3.12 15.05 9.36
C LEU A 255 -3.53 14.35 8.06
N TRP A 256 -3.60 13.01 8.08
CA TRP A 256 -4.08 12.22 6.95
C TRP A 256 -5.55 12.55 6.60
N LEU A 257 -6.42 12.75 7.60
CA LEU A 257 -7.79 13.21 7.36
C LEU A 257 -7.84 14.62 6.75
N CYS A 258 -6.95 15.53 7.17
CA CYS A 258 -6.83 16.86 6.57
C CYS A 258 -6.48 16.76 5.08
N PHE A 259 -5.50 15.94 4.72
CA PHE A 259 -5.09 15.74 3.31
C PHE A 259 -6.18 15.11 2.45
N HIS A 260 -7.07 14.30 3.04
CA HIS A 260 -8.23 13.74 2.34
C HIS A 260 -9.47 14.65 2.38
N ASN A 261 -9.34 15.89 2.87
CA ASN A 261 -10.47 16.82 3.07
C ASN A 261 -11.65 16.16 3.81
N SER A 262 -11.33 15.38 4.84
CA SER A 262 -12.26 14.46 5.50
C SER A 262 -12.47 14.76 6.99
N VAL A 263 -11.86 15.83 7.50
CA VAL A 263 -12.13 16.33 8.86
C VAL A 263 -13.54 16.94 8.89
N PRO A 264 -14.38 16.63 9.90
CA PRO A 264 -15.78 17.06 9.95
C PRO A 264 -15.96 18.52 10.41
N VAL A 265 -15.38 19.45 9.64
CA VAL A 265 -15.74 20.88 9.67
C VAL A 265 -17.04 21.09 8.89
N LYS A 266 -17.76 22.20 9.13
CA LYS A 266 -19.08 22.40 8.51
C LYS A 266 -19.05 22.34 6.98
N LYS A 267 -18.03 22.88 6.30
CA LYS A 267 -17.93 22.77 4.83
C LYS A 267 -17.85 21.33 4.32
N VAL A 268 -17.18 20.44 5.07
CA VAL A 268 -17.07 19.01 4.72
C VAL A 268 -18.36 18.27 5.03
N LEU A 269 -19.14 18.71 6.01
CA LEU A 269 -20.45 18.14 6.33
C LEU A 269 -21.52 18.60 5.32
N GLU A 270 -21.44 19.85 4.87
CA GLU A 270 -22.28 20.40 3.79
C GLU A 270 -22.04 19.65 2.47
N SER A 271 -20.79 19.44 2.07
CA SER A 271 -20.48 18.68 0.84
C SER A 271 -20.92 17.21 0.89
N ARG A 272 -21.29 16.71 2.08
CA ARG A 272 -21.90 15.40 2.31
C ARG A 272 -23.42 15.44 2.45
N GLY A 273 -24.05 16.61 2.32
CA GLY A 273 -25.49 16.79 2.48
C GLY A 273 -26.00 16.61 3.91
N ILE A 274 -25.13 16.73 4.92
CA ILE A 274 -25.51 16.51 6.33
C ILE A 274 -26.07 17.79 6.95
N ILE A 275 -25.55 18.95 6.54
CA ILE A 275 -25.94 20.27 7.05
C ILE A 275 -25.98 21.29 5.91
N HIS A 276 -26.59 22.45 6.17
CA HIS A 276 -26.62 23.59 5.24
C HIS A 276 -25.84 24.80 5.77
N ASP A 277 -25.81 25.03 7.09
CA ASP A 277 -25.06 26.13 7.66
C ASP A 277 -23.56 25.82 7.69
N THR A 278 -22.80 26.59 6.90
CA THR A 278 -21.33 26.49 6.81
C THR A 278 -20.60 27.46 7.72
N CYS A 279 -21.29 28.35 8.44
CA CYS A 279 -20.66 29.43 9.19
C CYS A 279 -19.79 28.92 10.35
N CYS A 280 -18.56 29.41 10.44
CA CYS A 280 -17.59 29.01 11.45
C CYS A 280 -18.14 29.21 12.88
N PRO A 281 -18.21 28.15 13.71
CA PRO A 281 -18.80 28.25 15.04
C PRO A 281 -17.98 29.13 16.00
N LEU A 282 -16.70 29.36 15.69
CA LEU A 282 -15.81 30.16 16.54
C LEU A 282 -15.86 31.65 16.20
N CYS A 283 -15.74 32.02 14.91
CA CYS A 283 -15.66 33.42 14.51
C CYS A 283 -16.98 34.00 13.96
N ARG A 284 -17.92 33.14 13.53
CA ARG A 284 -19.22 33.49 12.97
C ARG A 284 -19.22 34.40 11.73
N ASN A 285 -18.07 34.56 11.08
CA ASN A 285 -17.89 35.53 9.98
C ASN A 285 -17.59 34.90 8.62
N HIS A 286 -17.09 33.65 8.58
CA HIS A 286 -16.66 32.99 7.35
C HIS A 286 -17.10 31.52 7.34
N GLU A 287 -17.09 30.89 6.16
CA GLU A 287 -17.31 29.45 6.03
C GLU A 287 -16.23 28.63 6.77
N GLU A 288 -16.65 27.56 7.43
CA GLU A 288 -15.77 26.66 8.17
C GLU A 288 -15.10 25.63 7.24
N THR A 289 -14.06 26.07 6.54
CA THR A 289 -13.13 25.16 5.85
C THR A 289 -12.07 24.61 6.82
N ILE A 290 -11.40 23.52 6.45
CA ILE A 290 -10.31 22.94 7.29
C ILE A 290 -9.20 23.98 7.51
N LEU A 291 -8.82 24.69 6.44
CA LEU A 291 -7.78 25.70 6.51
C LEU A 291 -8.24 26.91 7.34
N HIS A 292 -9.50 27.33 7.23
CA HIS A 292 -10.06 28.36 8.08
C HIS A 292 -10.03 27.95 9.56
N THR A 293 -10.54 26.77 9.91
CA THR A 293 -10.55 26.26 11.29
C THR A 293 -9.15 26.20 11.89
N LEU A 294 -8.14 25.79 11.10
CA LEU A 294 -6.79 25.57 11.59
C LEU A 294 -5.86 26.77 11.45
N ARG A 295 -6.16 27.76 10.61
CA ARG A 295 -5.26 28.88 10.29
C ARG A 295 -5.98 30.23 10.20
N ASP A 296 -6.98 30.35 9.32
CA ASP A 296 -7.51 31.67 8.93
C ASP A 296 -8.60 32.22 9.87
N CYS A 297 -9.13 31.39 10.76
CA CYS A 297 -10.08 31.83 11.78
C CYS A 297 -9.39 32.83 12.73
N PRO A 298 -9.99 33.99 13.04
CA PRO A 298 -9.42 34.96 14.00
C PRO A 298 -8.96 34.34 15.32
N VAL A 299 -9.69 33.33 15.83
CA VAL A 299 -9.31 32.57 17.02
C VAL A 299 -8.02 31.78 16.80
N ALA A 300 -7.88 31.11 15.65
CA ALA A 300 -6.66 30.39 15.27
C ALA A 300 -5.50 31.34 14.98
N MET A 301 -5.74 32.47 14.29
CA MET A 301 -4.74 33.50 14.04
C MET A 301 -4.15 34.05 15.33
N ASN A 302 -4.98 34.41 16.31
CA ASN A 302 -4.54 34.87 17.63
C ASN A 302 -3.72 33.81 18.38
N PHE A 303 -4.03 32.53 18.17
CA PHE A 303 -3.23 31.43 18.70
C PHE A 303 -1.86 31.32 18.01
N TRP A 304 -1.80 31.44 16.68
CA TRP A 304 -0.54 31.36 15.91
C TRP A 304 0.39 32.55 16.16
N GLN A 305 -0.15 33.75 16.38
CA GLN A 305 0.63 34.95 16.75
C GLN A 305 1.45 34.75 18.02
N LYS A 306 1.04 33.84 18.92
CA LYS A 306 1.80 33.53 20.14
C LYS A 306 3.02 32.62 19.87
N PHE A 307 3.04 31.88 18.76
CA PHE A 307 4.16 31.00 18.39
C PHE A 307 5.21 31.68 17.50
N ARG A 308 4.80 32.62 16.65
CA ARG A 308 5.68 33.22 15.63
C ARG A 308 5.79 34.72 15.80
N THR A 309 7.01 35.24 15.77
CA THR A 309 7.29 36.66 15.52
C THR A 309 6.90 37.03 14.09
N SER A 310 6.42 38.26 13.90
CA SER A 310 5.73 38.79 12.72
C SER A 310 6.43 38.59 11.36
N GLN A 311 7.74 38.36 11.33
CA GLN A 311 8.54 38.33 10.09
C GLN A 311 8.34 37.09 9.21
N ASN A 312 7.79 35.99 9.74
CA ASN A 312 7.56 34.74 8.99
C ASN A 312 6.07 34.43 8.73
N LEU A 313 5.16 35.38 8.98
CA LEU A 313 3.71 35.15 8.87
C LEU A 313 3.19 35.23 7.43
N SER A 314 3.80 36.04 6.56
CA SER A 314 3.32 36.23 5.18
C SER A 314 3.31 34.90 4.40
N ASN A 315 4.45 34.19 4.34
CA ASN A 315 4.52 32.88 3.71
C ASN A 315 3.64 31.82 4.41
N PHE A 316 3.38 31.97 5.72
CA PHE A 316 2.54 31.03 6.47
C PHE A 316 1.06 31.14 6.08
N MET A 317 0.57 32.35 5.78
CA MET A 317 -0.85 32.61 5.51
C MET A 317 -1.27 32.41 4.05
N HIS A 318 -0.35 32.35 3.10
CA HIS A 318 -0.68 32.27 1.67
C HIS A 318 -0.61 30.86 1.06
N LEU A 319 -0.13 29.86 1.81
CA LEU A 319 -0.01 28.49 1.32
C LEU A 319 -1.37 27.78 1.23
N SER A 320 -1.48 26.83 0.29
CA SER A 320 -2.59 25.87 0.25
C SER A 320 -2.60 25.01 1.52
N LEU A 321 -3.70 24.31 1.83
CA LEU A 321 -3.74 23.42 3.00
C LEU A 321 -2.64 22.34 2.96
N ALA A 322 -2.42 21.74 1.78
CA ALA A 322 -1.43 20.68 1.61
C ALA A 322 0.00 21.21 1.80
N ASP A 323 0.32 22.34 1.17
CA ASP A 323 1.65 22.96 1.26
C ASP A 323 1.90 23.54 2.65
N TRP A 324 0.88 24.16 3.25
CA TRP A 324 0.96 24.68 4.61
C TRP A 324 1.26 23.58 5.62
N LEU A 325 0.60 22.43 5.52
CA LEU A 325 0.87 21.30 6.39
C LEU A 325 2.24 20.68 6.10
N SER A 326 2.63 20.50 4.83
CA SER A 326 3.90 19.85 4.48
C SER A 326 5.10 20.70 4.87
N THR A 327 5.12 21.99 4.51
CA THR A 327 6.22 22.91 4.83
C THR A 327 6.45 23.02 6.32
N ASN A 328 5.39 23.09 7.13
CA ASN A 328 5.53 23.25 8.58
C ASN A 328 5.83 21.94 9.33
N CYS A 329 5.27 20.81 8.89
CA CYS A 329 5.57 19.51 9.52
C CYS A 329 6.96 18.98 9.15
N LEU A 330 7.45 19.30 7.94
CA LEU A 330 8.75 18.87 7.44
C LEU A 330 9.85 19.91 7.64
N ASP A 331 9.56 20.96 8.40
CA ASP A 331 10.49 22.05 8.62
C ASP A 331 11.82 21.53 9.18
N SER A 332 12.90 22.08 8.63
CA SER A 332 14.26 21.72 9.03
C SER A 332 14.44 21.97 10.54
N LYS A 333 15.25 21.14 11.22
CA LYS A 333 15.45 21.20 12.69
C LYS A 333 16.04 22.53 13.22
N LEU A 334 16.20 23.53 12.36
CA LEU A 334 16.75 24.86 12.64
C LEU A 334 15.74 25.77 13.35
N ASN A 335 14.46 25.72 12.98
CA ASN A 335 13.44 26.51 13.66
C ASN A 335 12.99 25.82 14.95
N ARG A 336 13.18 26.49 16.07
CA ARG A 336 12.82 26.01 17.40
C ARG A 336 12.05 27.05 18.17
N ILE A 337 11.08 26.60 18.96
CA ILE A 337 10.36 27.43 19.92
C ILE A 337 10.66 26.87 21.31
N ASN A 338 11.25 27.69 22.17
CA ASN A 338 11.70 27.29 23.52
C ASN A 338 12.56 26.01 23.51
N GLY A 339 13.48 25.89 22.55
CA GLY A 339 14.37 24.74 22.39
C GLY A 339 13.75 23.51 21.71
N ILE A 340 12.44 23.50 21.41
CA ILE A 340 11.74 22.37 20.79
C ILE A 340 11.62 22.58 19.28
N PRO A 341 11.93 21.57 18.44
CA PRO A 341 11.76 21.65 16.99
C PRO A 341 10.35 22.04 16.56
N TRP A 342 10.23 22.97 15.60
CA TRP A 342 8.94 23.38 15.04
C TRP A 342 8.15 22.22 14.42
N SER A 343 8.84 21.26 13.80
CA SER A 343 8.25 20.03 13.26
C SER A 343 7.56 19.13 14.29
N ILE A 344 7.79 19.36 15.59
CA ILE A 344 7.04 18.72 16.70
C ILE A 344 5.93 19.64 17.20
N VAL A 345 6.23 20.92 17.41
CA VAL A 345 5.28 21.91 17.93
C VAL A 345 4.08 22.07 16.99
N PHE A 346 4.31 22.20 15.68
CA PHE A 346 3.28 22.50 14.71
C PHE A 346 2.20 21.40 14.58
N PRO A 347 2.53 20.10 14.39
CA PRO A 347 1.52 19.03 14.37
C PRO A 347 0.67 18.98 15.64
N LEU A 348 1.28 19.25 16.80
CA LEU A 348 0.57 19.33 18.08
C LEU A 348 -0.33 20.56 18.16
N ALA A 349 0.11 21.69 17.62
CA ALA A 349 -0.65 22.94 17.58
C ALA A 349 -1.92 22.80 16.73
N VAL A 350 -1.81 22.27 15.51
CA VAL A 350 -3.00 22.01 14.66
C VAL A 350 -3.96 20.99 15.31
N TRP A 351 -3.42 19.96 15.97
CA TRP A 351 -4.23 18.98 16.70
C TRP A 351 -4.96 19.60 17.90
N ASN A 352 -4.30 20.49 18.66
CA ASN A 352 -4.91 21.16 19.79
C ASN A 352 -5.95 22.22 19.36
N LEU A 353 -5.73 22.92 18.24
CA LEU A 353 -6.75 23.78 17.64
C LEU A 353 -8.01 22.99 17.27
N TRP A 354 -7.84 21.84 16.60
CA TRP A 354 -8.95 20.96 16.26
C TRP A 354 -9.74 20.48 17.49
N LYS A 355 -9.04 20.01 18.53
CA LYS A 355 -9.67 19.65 19.80
C LYS A 355 -10.38 20.84 20.46
N HIS A 356 -9.75 22.01 20.46
CA HIS A 356 -10.32 23.21 21.07
C HIS A 356 -11.65 23.57 20.40
N ARG A 357 -11.67 23.62 19.06
CA ARG A 357 -12.90 23.79 18.28
C ARG A 357 -13.96 22.77 18.67
N ASN A 358 -13.61 21.48 18.72
CA ASN A 358 -14.59 20.44 19.05
C ASN A 358 -15.14 20.53 20.47
N ASN A 359 -14.32 20.90 21.45
CA ASN A 359 -14.80 21.10 22.82
C ASN A 359 -15.74 22.31 22.90
N THR A 360 -15.46 23.38 22.17
CA THR A 360 -16.37 24.53 22.10
C THR A 360 -17.69 24.17 21.43
N VAL A 361 -17.66 23.41 20.33
CA VAL A 361 -18.87 23.05 19.57
C VAL A 361 -19.72 21.98 20.26
N PHE A 362 -19.10 20.95 20.83
CA PHE A 362 -19.82 19.76 21.31
C PHE A 362 -19.88 19.64 22.84
N GLN A 363 -19.05 20.40 23.57
CA GLN A 363 -19.00 20.39 25.04
C GLN A 363 -19.30 21.77 25.63
N ASN A 364 -19.73 22.75 24.81
CA ASN A 364 -19.97 24.15 25.20
C ASN A 364 -18.82 24.77 26.02
N SER A 365 -17.58 24.31 25.77
CA SER A 365 -16.41 24.84 26.49
C SER A 365 -16.07 26.24 26.01
N PRO A 366 -15.79 27.20 26.92
CA PRO A 366 -15.41 28.55 26.54
C PRO A 366 -14.09 28.56 25.74
N LEU A 367 -13.87 29.63 24.99
CA LEU A 367 -12.61 29.85 24.29
C LEU A 367 -11.46 29.90 25.31
N ASN A 368 -10.38 29.18 25.03
CA ASN A 368 -9.26 29.06 25.95
C ASN A 368 -8.14 30.01 25.51
N PRO A 369 -7.95 31.17 26.17
CA PRO A 369 -6.92 32.12 25.78
C PRO A 369 -5.50 31.56 25.97
N ASN A 370 -5.35 30.53 26.83
CA ASN A 370 -4.08 29.90 27.19
C ASN A 370 -3.79 28.62 26.38
N LEU A 371 -4.52 28.37 25.28
CA LEU A 371 -4.31 27.19 24.43
C LEU A 371 -2.85 27.04 23.97
N HIS A 372 -2.16 28.17 23.69
CA HIS A 372 -0.72 28.20 23.36
C HIS A 372 0.13 27.53 24.46
N SER A 373 -0.09 27.88 25.72
CA SER A 373 0.66 27.31 26.86
C SER A 373 0.43 25.81 26.99
N LEU A 374 -0.81 25.36 26.84
CA LEU A 374 -1.15 23.92 26.86
C LEU A 374 -0.47 23.16 25.72
N CYS A 375 -0.46 23.73 24.52
CA CYS A 375 0.22 23.14 23.37
C CYS A 375 1.74 23.06 23.59
N MET A 376 2.35 24.12 24.12
CA MET A 376 3.78 24.10 24.45
C MET A 376 4.10 23.06 25.52
N LYS A 377 3.30 22.95 26.59
CA LYS A 377 3.46 21.88 27.59
C LYS A 377 3.40 20.48 26.95
N ALA A 378 2.42 20.24 26.09
CA ALA A 378 2.29 18.97 25.38
C ALA A 378 3.46 18.70 24.42
N ALA A 379 3.99 19.73 23.76
CA ALA A 379 5.17 19.61 22.90
C ALA A 379 6.44 19.34 23.70
N THR A 380 6.59 19.99 24.85
CA THR A 380 7.68 19.75 25.80
C THR A 380 7.65 18.31 26.30
N GLU A 381 6.49 17.86 26.80
CA GLU A 381 6.31 16.49 27.27
C GLU A 381 6.62 15.48 26.16
N TYR A 382 6.04 15.66 24.96
CA TYR A 382 6.31 14.78 23.83
C TYR A 382 7.80 14.73 23.47
N TYR A 383 8.45 15.89 23.36
CA TYR A 383 9.87 16.00 22.99
C TYR A 383 10.78 15.31 24.01
N TYR A 384 10.54 15.49 25.31
CA TYR A 384 11.40 14.88 26.33
C TYR A 384 11.08 13.41 26.60
N CYS A 385 9.82 12.98 26.44
CA CYS A 385 9.45 11.57 26.56
C CYS A 385 9.92 10.74 25.36
N MET A 386 9.79 11.27 24.14
CA MET A 386 10.18 10.55 22.92
C MET A 386 11.65 10.77 22.56
N GLY A 387 12.22 11.94 22.85
CA GLY A 387 13.63 12.26 22.60
C GLY A 387 14.62 11.45 23.45
N LYS A 388 14.19 10.89 24.59
CA LYS A 388 15.00 9.94 25.38
C LYS A 388 15.22 8.59 24.68
N GLY A 389 14.53 8.30 23.57
CA GLY A 389 14.82 7.13 22.73
C GLY A 389 16.16 7.21 21.98
N GLN A 390 16.81 8.39 21.94
CA GLN A 390 18.14 8.60 21.37
C GLN A 390 19.19 9.05 22.40
N ALA A 391 18.85 9.09 23.69
CA ALA A 391 19.88 9.20 24.72
C ALA A 391 20.65 7.88 24.73
N SER A 392 21.96 7.97 24.47
CA SER A 392 22.96 6.91 24.67
C SER A 392 22.46 5.89 25.71
N LYS A 393 22.33 4.62 25.29
CA LYS A 393 22.22 3.52 26.25
C LYS A 393 23.45 3.62 27.14
N ARG A 394 23.29 4.17 28.35
CA ARG A 394 24.29 4.00 29.41
C ARG A 394 24.27 2.52 29.75
N HIS A 395 25.17 1.78 29.12
CA HIS A 395 25.52 0.44 29.57
C HIS A 395 26.17 0.60 30.95
N SER A 396 25.39 0.48 32.01
CA SER A 396 25.94 0.15 33.31
C SER A 396 26.27 -1.33 33.27
N VAL A 397 27.57 -1.64 33.15
CA VAL A 397 28.07 -3.00 33.37
C VAL A 397 27.81 -3.30 34.85
N ILE A 398 26.88 -4.21 35.12
CA ILE A 398 26.71 -4.79 36.45
C ILE A 398 27.62 -6.01 36.47
N PRO A 399 28.74 -6.00 37.23
CA PRO A 399 29.56 -7.18 37.39
C PRO A 399 28.76 -8.21 38.18
N VAL A 400 28.38 -9.31 37.53
CA VAL A 400 27.79 -10.48 38.18
C VAL A 400 28.95 -11.39 38.58
N CYS A 401 29.33 -11.37 39.86
CA CYS A 401 30.24 -12.37 40.41
C CYS A 401 29.45 -13.63 40.78
N TRP A 402 29.80 -14.75 40.17
CA TRP A 402 29.32 -16.06 40.60
C TRP A 402 30.17 -16.50 41.80
N LEU A 403 29.57 -16.59 42.98
CA LEU A 403 30.18 -17.29 44.11
C LEU A 403 30.15 -18.78 43.78
N ILE A 404 31.32 -19.32 43.44
CA ILE A 404 31.52 -20.77 43.34
C ILE A 404 31.45 -21.31 44.77
N ALA A 405 30.38 -22.04 45.09
CA ALA A 405 30.28 -22.77 46.35
C ALA A 405 31.40 -23.81 46.38
N ASN A 406 32.32 -23.67 47.33
CA ASN A 406 33.38 -24.63 47.57
C ASN A 406 32.76 -26.02 47.83
N THR A 407 33.28 -26.99 47.07
CA THR A 407 33.05 -28.42 47.19
C THR A 407 33.29 -28.91 48.62
N LEU A 408 32.28 -29.47 49.26
CA LEU A 408 32.44 -30.35 50.41
C LEU A 408 33.03 -31.70 49.92
N PRO A 409 34.02 -32.27 50.60
CA PRO A 409 34.60 -33.55 50.21
C PRO A 409 33.65 -34.69 50.58
N PHE A 410 33.37 -35.56 49.61
CA PHE A 410 32.84 -36.89 49.85
C PHE A 410 33.93 -37.73 50.54
N VAL A 411 33.70 -38.13 51.79
CA VAL A 411 34.43 -39.22 52.43
C VAL A 411 33.49 -40.40 52.55
N ALA A 412 33.95 -41.54 52.06
CA ALA A 412 33.29 -42.83 52.11
C ALA A 412 33.41 -43.48 53.50
N SER A 413 32.46 -44.40 53.76
CA SER A 413 32.27 -45.29 54.93
C SER A 413 31.84 -44.64 56.24
#